data_AF-A0A1E3H439-F1
#
_entry.id   AF-A0A1E3H439-F1
#
_cell.length_a   1.000
_cell.length_b   1.000
_cell.length_c   1.000
_cell.angle_alpha   90.00
_cell.angle_beta   90.00
_cell.angle_gamma   90.00
#
_symmetry.space_group_name_H-M   'P 1'
#
loop_
_entity.id
_entity.type
_entity.pdbx_description
1 polymer ?
#
loop_
_entity_poly.entity_id
_entity_poly.type
_entity_poly.pdbx_seq_one_letter_code
_entity_poly.pdbx_strand_id
1 'polypeptide(L)'
;MPAPADAFADVWAAMAGWGEVLLIVHTADIVLECTGSLPAGSFGHGYFNIHGDSPIAGHIKADRCAAIYFVDRQFHGRRSLSVQFLNGEGEAMFKVFVRRDASRDLIADQAEAFEALRASYMTK
;
A
#
# COMPACT_ATOMS: atom_id res chain seq x y z
N MET A 1 -0.97 12.08 -11.31
CA MET A 1 0.50 11.92 -11.14
C MET A 1 0.72 10.99 -9.95
N PRO A 2 1.87 10.31 -9.80
CA PRO A 2 2.15 9.59 -8.55
C PRO A 2 2.22 10.57 -7.37
N ALA A 3 1.95 10.09 -6.17
CA ALA A 3 2.28 10.85 -4.97
C ALA A 3 3.81 10.88 -4.77
N PRO A 4 4.35 12.00 -4.28
CA PRO A 4 5.78 12.15 -4.03
C PRO A 4 6.25 11.26 -2.87
N ALA A 5 7.56 11.00 -2.80
CA ALA A 5 8.17 10.16 -1.77
C ALA A 5 7.95 10.64 -0.33
N ASP A 6 7.90 11.96 -0.12
CA ASP A 6 7.66 12.57 1.20
C ASP A 6 6.23 12.33 1.72
N ALA A 7 5.30 11.91 0.85
CA ALA A 7 3.96 11.48 1.23
C ALA A 7 3.92 10.06 1.85
N PHE A 8 5.04 9.35 1.97
CA PHE A 8 5.09 7.95 2.44
C PHE A 8 4.32 7.72 3.74
N ALA A 9 4.61 8.53 4.77
CA ALA A 9 4.00 8.37 6.09
C ALA A 9 2.51 8.72 6.08
N ASP A 10 2.11 9.75 5.33
CA ASP A 10 0.71 10.17 5.20
C ASP A 10 -0.12 9.11 4.47
N VAL A 11 0.42 8.54 3.38
CA VAL A 11 -0.22 7.45 2.65
C VAL A 11 -0.32 6.20 3.53
N TRP A 12 0.75 5.85 4.25
CA TRP A 12 0.73 4.72 5.19
C TRP A 12 -0.34 4.89 6.27
N ALA A 13 -0.38 6.06 6.91
CA ALA A 13 -1.34 6.37 7.95
C ALA A 13 -2.79 6.32 7.44
N ALA A 14 -3.05 6.82 6.23
CA ALA A 14 -4.37 6.72 5.62
C ALA A 14 -4.78 5.25 5.35
N MET A 15 -3.87 4.43 4.81
CA MET A 15 -4.13 3.00 4.56
C MET A 15 -4.30 2.18 5.85
N ALA A 16 -3.67 2.58 6.96
CA ALA A 16 -3.86 1.93 8.26
C ALA A 16 -5.32 2.03 8.76
N GLY A 17 -6.09 3.01 8.27
CA GLY A 17 -7.52 3.15 8.54
C GLY A 17 -8.43 2.25 7.70
N TRP A 18 -7.91 1.46 6.75
CA TRP A 18 -8.74 0.68 5.81
C TRP A 18 -9.23 -0.66 6.39
N GLY A 19 -8.84 -1.03 7.60
CA GLY A 19 -9.04 -2.37 8.13
C GLY A 19 -8.03 -3.36 7.54
N GLU A 20 -8.43 -4.62 7.32
CA GLU A 20 -7.54 -5.62 6.74
C GLU A 20 -7.25 -5.36 5.26
N VAL A 21 -5.98 -5.25 4.90
CA VAL A 21 -5.51 -5.14 3.51
C VAL A 21 -4.72 -6.39 3.12
N LEU A 22 -4.32 -6.48 1.84
CA LEU A 22 -3.35 -7.48 1.38
C LEU A 22 -2.04 -6.79 1.03
N LEU A 23 -0.99 -7.04 1.82
CA LEU A 23 0.37 -6.58 1.54
C LEU A 23 1.10 -7.66 0.72
N ILE A 24 1.73 -7.24 -0.38
CA ILE A 24 2.51 -8.10 -1.26
C ILE A 24 3.94 -7.60 -1.36
N VAL A 25 4.88 -8.50 -1.07
CA VAL A 25 6.32 -8.32 -1.39
C VAL A 25 6.66 -9.31 -2.50
N HIS A 26 7.20 -8.81 -3.60
CA HIS A 26 7.52 -9.62 -4.77
C HIS A 26 9.00 -9.46 -5.11
N THR A 27 9.73 -10.56 -5.03
CA THR A 27 11.12 -10.67 -5.49
C THR A 27 11.18 -11.55 -6.73
N ALA A 28 12.38 -11.79 -7.26
CA ALA A 28 12.56 -12.73 -8.37
C ALA A 28 12.14 -14.18 -8.03
N ASP A 29 12.16 -14.54 -6.74
CA ASP A 29 12.03 -15.93 -6.29
C ASP A 29 10.76 -16.20 -5.49
N ILE A 30 10.09 -15.16 -4.97
CA ILE A 30 8.87 -15.32 -4.19
C ILE A 30 7.91 -14.14 -4.34
N VAL A 31 6.63 -14.46 -4.43
CA VAL A 31 5.52 -13.56 -4.12
C VAL A 31 5.04 -13.92 -2.72
N LEU A 32 5.32 -13.07 -1.75
CA LEU A 32 4.79 -13.20 -0.39
C LEU A 32 3.56 -12.32 -0.26
N GLU A 33 2.46 -12.92 0.17
CA GLU A 33 1.20 -12.25 0.44
C GLU A 33 0.88 -12.34 1.93
N CYS A 34 0.60 -11.21 2.57
CA CYS A 34 0.22 -11.14 3.98
C CYS A 34 -1.07 -10.33 4.11
N THR A 35 -2.09 -10.96 4.68
CA THR A 35 -3.35 -10.30 5.02
C THR A 35 -3.30 -9.82 6.46
N GLY A 36 -3.68 -8.56 6.69
CA GLY A 36 -3.79 -7.98 8.03
C GLY A 36 -4.07 -6.49 7.97
N SER A 37 -4.39 -5.88 9.11
CA SER A 37 -4.40 -4.42 9.24
C SER A 37 -2.98 -3.88 9.19
N LEU A 38 -2.77 -2.71 8.59
CA LEU A 38 -1.45 -2.07 8.67
C LEU A 38 -1.30 -1.42 10.06
N PRO A 39 -0.26 -1.75 10.82
CA PRO A 39 -0.02 -1.08 12.10
C PRO A 39 0.42 0.37 11.86
N ALA A 40 0.27 1.22 12.87
CA ALA A 40 0.91 2.53 12.87
C ALA A 40 2.43 2.38 12.71
N GLY A 41 3.06 3.33 12.02
CA GLY A 41 4.50 3.31 11.81
C GLY A 41 5.18 4.58 12.32
N SER A 42 6.47 4.46 12.63
CA SER A 42 7.30 5.58 13.08
C SER A 42 8.71 5.52 12.50
N PHE A 43 9.29 6.69 12.23
CA PHE A 43 10.67 6.79 11.77
C PHE A 43 11.65 6.63 12.95
N GLY A 44 12.65 5.78 12.76
CA GLY A 44 13.71 5.55 13.74
C GLY A 44 14.88 4.78 13.12
N HIS A 45 16.11 5.15 13.47
CA HIS A 45 17.34 4.50 13.00
C HIS A 45 17.46 4.33 11.47
N GLY A 46 16.89 5.26 10.69
CA GLY A 46 16.92 5.23 9.22
C GLY A 46 15.86 4.33 8.57
N TYR A 47 14.89 3.82 9.35
CA TYR A 47 13.78 3.01 8.87
C TYR A 47 12.43 3.59 9.30
N PHE A 48 11.38 3.23 8.57
CA PHE A 48 9.99 3.33 8.99
C PHE A 48 9.58 1.99 9.61
N ASN A 49 9.39 1.99 10.93
CA ASN A 49 9.19 0.78 11.73
C ASN A 49 7.70 0.54 11.92
N ILE A 50 7.23 -0.68 11.61
CA ILE A 50 5.82 -1.06 11.61
C ILE A 50 5.63 -2.27 12.54
N HIS A 51 5.06 -2.03 13.72
CA HIS A 51 4.81 -3.06 14.73
C HIS A 51 3.46 -2.81 15.41
N GLY A 52 2.76 -3.88 15.73
CA GLY A 52 1.45 -3.81 16.39
C GLY A 52 0.79 -5.17 16.42
N ASP A 53 -0.51 -5.18 16.71
CA ASP A 53 -1.35 -6.38 16.67
C ASP A 53 -1.76 -6.70 15.22
N SER A 54 -0.79 -7.17 14.43
CA SER A 54 -0.96 -7.55 13.03
C SER A 54 0.15 -8.52 12.61
N PRO A 55 -0.13 -9.50 11.71
CA PRO A 55 0.92 -10.30 11.10
C PRO A 55 1.83 -9.47 10.17
N ILE A 56 1.41 -8.27 9.77
CA ILE A 56 2.21 -7.32 9.00
C ILE A 56 3.08 -6.53 9.97
N ALA A 57 4.35 -6.92 10.09
CA ALA A 57 5.34 -6.23 10.92
C ALA A 57 6.72 -6.23 10.26
N GLY A 58 7.58 -5.28 10.66
CA GLY A 58 8.95 -5.17 10.17
C GLY A 58 9.46 -3.73 10.04
N HIS A 59 10.40 -3.54 9.11
CA HIS A 59 11.10 -2.28 8.92
C HIS A 59 11.15 -1.96 7.42
N ILE A 60 10.70 -0.76 7.05
CA ILE A 60 10.69 -0.31 5.66
C ILE A 60 11.76 0.77 5.49
N LYS A 61 12.61 0.60 4.48
CA LYS A 61 13.60 1.60 4.10
C LYS A 61 12.95 2.71 3.26
N ALA A 62 12.10 3.51 3.92
CA ALA A 62 11.21 4.47 3.27
C ALA A 62 11.96 5.60 2.54
N ASP A 63 13.20 5.90 2.92
CA ASP A 63 14.09 6.84 2.22
C ASP A 63 14.45 6.39 0.79
N ARG A 64 14.29 5.10 0.47
CA ARG A 64 14.44 4.56 -0.89
C ARG A 64 13.17 4.70 -1.73
N CYS A 65 12.03 5.04 -1.15
CA CYS A 65 10.82 5.26 -1.91
C CYS A 65 10.99 6.51 -2.78
N ALA A 66 10.80 6.39 -4.08
CA ALA A 66 10.91 7.49 -5.03
C ALA A 66 9.54 7.98 -5.51
N ALA A 67 8.55 7.08 -5.56
CA ALA A 67 7.20 7.42 -6.02
C ALA A 67 6.17 6.43 -5.46
N ILE A 68 4.95 6.92 -5.25
CA ILE A 68 3.83 6.12 -4.77
C ILE A 68 2.70 6.19 -5.81
N TYR A 69 2.30 5.03 -6.33
CA TYR A 69 1.29 4.93 -7.37
C TYR A 69 -0.01 4.34 -6.85
N PHE A 70 -1.10 5.06 -7.09
CA PHE A 70 -2.46 4.56 -6.93
C PHE A 70 -2.90 3.90 -8.25
N VAL A 71 -2.88 2.58 -8.30
CA VAL A 71 -3.15 1.79 -9.49
C VAL A 71 -4.58 1.25 -9.44
N ASP A 72 -5.41 1.75 -10.34
CA ASP A 72 -6.73 1.23 -10.66
C ASP A 72 -6.68 0.62 -12.06
N ARG A 73 -6.81 -0.71 -12.16
CA ARG A 73 -6.69 -1.41 -13.44
C ARG A 73 -7.58 -2.64 -13.51
N GLN A 74 -7.84 -3.10 -14.73
CA GLN A 74 -8.32 -4.45 -14.94
C GLN A 74 -7.17 -5.47 -14.79
N PHE A 75 -7.42 -6.53 -14.04
CA PHE A 75 -6.51 -7.66 -13.86
C PHE A 75 -7.31 -8.96 -13.92
N HIS A 76 -6.99 -9.82 -14.89
CA HIS A 76 -7.72 -11.06 -15.18
C HIS A 76 -9.25 -10.88 -15.23
N GLY A 77 -9.70 -9.82 -15.92
CA GLY A 77 -11.12 -9.55 -16.12
C GLY A 77 -11.84 -8.94 -14.91
N ARG A 78 -11.11 -8.51 -13.86
CA ARG A 78 -11.71 -7.83 -12.70
C ARG A 78 -10.95 -6.55 -12.34
N ARG A 79 -11.67 -5.53 -11.85
CA ARG A 79 -11.08 -4.28 -11.34
C ARG A 79 -10.23 -4.56 -10.11
N SER A 80 -9.00 -4.06 -10.06
CA SER A 80 -8.06 -4.22 -8.95
C SER A 80 -7.52 -2.84 -8.55
N LEU A 81 -7.54 -2.57 -7.25
CA LEU A 81 -7.05 -1.32 -6.66
C LEU A 81 -5.84 -1.64 -5.78
N SER A 82 -4.72 -0.95 -6.02
CA SER A 82 -3.51 -1.11 -5.22
C SER A 82 -2.73 0.19 -5.07
N VAL A 83 -2.07 0.35 -3.94
CA VAL A 83 -1.05 1.37 -3.70
C VAL A 83 0.32 0.71 -3.84
N GLN A 84 1.17 1.21 -4.72
CA GLN A 84 2.47 0.62 -5.02
C GLN A 84 3.58 1.63 -4.71
N PHE A 85 4.52 1.21 -3.87
CA PHE A 85 5.65 2.02 -3.44
C PHE A 85 6.85 1.62 -4.28
N LEU A 86 7.37 2.53 -5.11
CA LEU A 86 8.48 2.26 -6.02
C LEU A 86 9.79 2.80 -5.45
N ASN A 87 10.88 2.07 -5.69
CA ASN A 87 12.25 2.51 -5.35
C ASN A 87 12.82 3.46 -6.42
N GLY A 88 14.02 3.99 -6.18
CA GLY A 88 14.74 4.85 -7.12
C GLY A 88 15.12 4.19 -8.46
N GLU A 89 15.09 2.86 -8.50
CA GLU A 89 15.32 2.05 -9.70
C GLU A 89 14.02 1.76 -10.50
N GLY A 90 12.87 2.22 -10.01
CA GLY A 90 11.56 2.04 -10.66
C GLY A 90 10.88 0.70 -10.36
N GLU A 91 11.42 -0.09 -9.43
CA GLU A 91 10.86 -1.37 -9.00
C GLU A 91 9.92 -1.19 -7.81
N ALA A 92 8.87 -2.01 -7.72
CA ALA A 92 7.98 -1.98 -6.56
C ALA A 92 8.68 -2.58 -5.33
N MET A 93 8.87 -1.77 -4.29
CA MET A 93 9.32 -2.21 -2.97
C MET A 93 8.32 -3.19 -2.35
N PHE A 94 7.04 -2.82 -2.41
CA PHE A 94 5.90 -3.61 -1.98
C PHE A 94 4.61 -2.97 -2.53
N LYS A 95 3.50 -3.69 -2.37
CA LYS A 95 2.17 -3.27 -2.83
C LYS A 95 1.15 -3.53 -1.75
N VAL A 96 0.17 -2.65 -1.62
CA VAL A 96 -0.99 -2.82 -0.72
C VAL A 96 -2.24 -2.84 -1.56
N PHE A 97 -3.04 -3.91 -1.45
CA PHE A 97 -4.26 -4.09 -2.22
C PHE A 97 -5.50 -3.94 -1.37
N VAL A 98 -6.50 -3.28 -1.95
CA VAL A 98 -7.89 -3.35 -1.47
C VAL A 98 -8.36 -4.80 -1.55
N ARG A 99 -8.98 -5.28 -0.48
CA ARG A 99 -9.43 -6.67 -0.37
C ARG A 99 -10.71 -6.91 -1.16
N ARG A 100 -11.05 -8.19 -1.24
CA ARG A 100 -12.32 -8.65 -1.76
C ARG A 100 -13.12 -9.36 -0.67
N ASP A 101 -14.43 -9.24 -0.78
CA ASP A 101 -15.38 -9.98 0.04
C ASP A 101 -15.54 -11.44 -0.44
N ALA A 102 -16.46 -12.17 0.20
CA ALA A 102 -16.79 -13.55 -0.16
C ALA A 102 -17.38 -13.69 -1.58
N SER A 103 -18.07 -12.66 -2.08
CA SER A 103 -18.58 -12.58 -3.47
C SER A 103 -17.48 -12.29 -4.48
N ARG A 104 -16.27 -12.01 -4.00
CA ARG A 104 -15.08 -11.60 -4.75
C ARG A 104 -15.21 -10.20 -5.37
N ASP A 105 -16.05 -9.35 -4.81
CA ASP A 105 -16.14 -7.93 -5.13
C ASP A 105 -15.20 -7.13 -4.23
N LEU A 106 -14.75 -5.96 -4.67
CA LEU A 106 -13.91 -5.10 -3.83
C LEU A 106 -14.71 -4.67 -2.60
N ILE A 107 -14.08 -4.67 -1.42
CA ILE A 107 -14.73 -4.14 -0.21
C ILE A 107 -15.03 -2.65 -0.44
N ALA A 108 -16.31 -2.29 -0.36
CA ALA A 108 -16.80 -0.97 -0.78
C ALA A 108 -16.12 0.18 -0.02
N ASP A 109 -16.09 0.11 1.32
CA ASP A 109 -15.50 1.15 2.16
C ASP A 109 -13.99 1.32 1.90
N GLN A 110 -13.27 0.23 1.63
CA GLN A 110 -11.86 0.29 1.27
C GLN A 110 -11.65 0.89 -0.11
N ALA A 111 -12.51 0.56 -1.08
CA ALA A 111 -12.46 1.12 -2.41
C ALA A 111 -12.75 2.63 -2.39
N GLU A 112 -13.73 3.08 -1.60
CA GLU A 112 -14.02 4.50 -1.40
C GLU A 112 -12.84 5.23 -0.75
N ALA A 113 -12.26 4.66 0.32
CA ALA A 113 -11.09 5.23 0.98
C ALA A 113 -9.87 5.29 0.05
N PHE A 114 -9.67 4.28 -0.80
CA PHE A 114 -8.64 4.28 -1.85
C PHE A 114 -8.86 5.43 -2.84
N GLU A 115 -10.07 5.61 -3.38
CA GLU A 115 -10.34 6.67 -4.35
C GLU A 115 -10.21 8.07 -3.73
N ALA A 116 -10.66 8.24 -2.49
CA ALA A 116 -10.50 9.49 -1.76
C ALA A 116 -9.02 9.84 -1.56
N LEU A 117 -8.21 8.87 -1.12
CA LEU A 117 -6.77 9.05 -0.95
C LEU A 117 -6.09 9.35 -2.28
N ARG A 118 -6.40 8.58 -3.34
CA ARG A 118 -5.89 8.81 -4.69
C ARG A 118 -6.21 10.21 -5.19
N ALA A 119 -7.47 10.65 -5.05
CA ALA A 119 -7.92 11.96 -5.49
C ALA A 119 -7.11 13.09 -4.83
N SER A 120 -6.77 12.97 -3.53
CA SER A 120 -5.98 13.98 -2.81
C SER A 120 -4.57 14.23 -3.38
N TYR A 121 -4.04 13.29 -4.19
CA TYR A 121 -2.76 13.40 -4.89
C TYR A 121 -2.89 13.60 -6.41
N MET A 122 -4.11 13.66 -6.94
CA MET A 122 -4.36 13.97 -8.36
C MET A 122 -4.65 15.46 -8.60
N THR A 123 -5.08 16.18 -7.57
CA THR A 123 -5.43 17.62 -7.63
C THR A 123 -4.27 18.57 -7.30
N LYS A 124 -3.08 18.02 -7.01
CA LYS A 124 -1.85 18.79 -6.78
C LYS A 124 -0.93 18.74 -8.00
#